data_AF-A0A0G4M020-F1
#
_entry.id   AF-A0A0G4M020-F1
#
_cell.length_a   1.000
_cell.length_b   1.000
_cell.length_c   1.000
_cell.angle_alpha   90.00
_cell.angle_beta   90.00
_cell.angle_gamma   90.00
#
_symmetry.space_group_name_H-M   'P 1'
#
loop_
_entity.id
_entity.type
_entity.pdbx_description
1 polymer ?
#
loop_
_entity_poly.entity_id
_entity_poly.type
_entity_poly.pdbx_seq_one_letter_code
_entity_poly.pdbx_strand_id
1 'polypeptide(L)'
;MVAPSCGLPILAATTSVFAYDNLFAFDSVPEVENRTLEEIHKAALAEGGVVTCWHGGDEPNQQGFLKQLFEERFPGMTLNITVDLSKYHDGRLDEQLANSNVHVDSVILQTLHDFPRWENQGALLNYAPLGFDAIDGAYKNAATAAYYGVYHLA
;
A
#
# COMPACT_ATOMS: atom_id res chain seq x y z
N MET A 1 1.46 -71.57 12.74
CA MET A 1 0.53 -70.57 13.33
C MET A 1 1.13 -69.21 13.10
N VAL A 2 0.37 -68.32 12.47
CA VAL A 2 0.84 -67.10 11.80
C VAL A 2 0.91 -65.96 12.81
N ALA A 3 2.05 -65.26 12.88
CA ALA A 3 2.19 -64.05 13.70
C ALA A 3 1.53 -62.86 12.98
N PRO A 4 0.71 -62.03 13.66
CA PRO A 4 0.15 -60.85 13.04
C PRO A 4 1.18 -59.72 13.05
N SER A 5 1.60 -59.32 11.85
CA SER A 5 2.23 -58.03 11.57
C SER A 5 1.17 -56.94 11.72
N CYS A 6 1.33 -56.04 12.69
CA CYS A 6 0.52 -54.83 12.83
C CYS A 6 1.42 -53.62 12.57
N GLY A 7 1.20 -52.97 11.42
CA GLY A 7 2.00 -51.85 10.94
C GLY A 7 1.78 -50.55 11.71
N LEU A 8 2.83 -49.75 11.81
CA LEU A 8 2.78 -48.34 12.21
C LEU A 8 2.14 -47.50 11.09
N PRO A 9 1.12 -46.68 11.34
CA PRO A 9 0.72 -45.65 10.39
C PRO A 9 1.71 -44.48 10.48
N ILE A 10 2.40 -44.20 9.38
CA ILE A 10 3.17 -42.96 9.22
C ILE A 10 2.16 -41.85 8.92
N LEU A 11 1.91 -41.00 9.92
CA LEU A 11 1.13 -39.78 9.73
C LEU A 11 2.04 -38.76 9.02
N ALA A 12 1.92 -38.66 7.70
CA ALA A 12 2.59 -37.60 6.95
C ALA A 12 1.88 -36.28 7.24
N ALA A 13 2.47 -35.47 8.13
CA ALA A 13 2.10 -34.07 8.25
C ALA A 13 2.55 -33.35 6.97
N THR A 14 1.62 -33.13 6.05
CA THR A 14 1.86 -32.25 4.90
C THR A 14 1.91 -30.82 5.44
N THR A 15 3.12 -30.30 5.67
CA THR A 15 3.32 -28.86 5.77
C THR A 15 3.09 -28.28 4.39
N SER A 16 1.93 -27.65 4.17
CA SER A 16 1.73 -26.77 3.03
C SER A 16 2.70 -25.60 3.19
N VAL A 17 3.87 -25.69 2.55
CA VAL A 17 4.77 -24.56 2.41
C VAL A 17 4.16 -23.67 1.35
N PHE A 18 3.36 -22.70 1.77
CA PHE A 18 3.07 -21.54 0.95
C PHE A 18 4.35 -20.70 0.91
N ALA A 19 5.27 -21.05 0.02
CA ALA A 19 6.35 -20.16 -0.37
C ALA A 19 5.74 -19.07 -1.27
N TYR A 20 4.96 -18.18 -0.66
CA TYR A 20 4.82 -16.84 -1.21
C TYR A 20 6.07 -16.13 -0.71
N ASP A 21 7.15 -16.20 -1.50
CA ASP A 21 8.29 -15.32 -1.27
C ASP A 21 7.75 -13.89 -1.45
N ASN A 22 7.48 -13.21 -0.33
CA ASN A 22 7.29 -11.76 -0.36
C ASN A 22 8.56 -11.17 -0.93
N LEU A 23 8.51 -10.81 -2.22
CA LEU A 23 9.66 -10.28 -2.96
C LEU A 23 10.18 -8.99 -2.30
N PHE A 24 9.31 -8.29 -1.58
CA PHE A 24 9.58 -7.06 -0.87
C PHE A 24 9.17 -7.15 0.61
N ALA A 25 9.57 -6.14 1.40
CA ALA A 25 9.69 -6.25 2.86
C ALA A 25 8.55 -5.62 3.69
N PHE A 26 7.36 -5.38 3.13
CA PHE A 26 6.25 -4.77 3.86
C PHE A 26 5.21 -5.75 4.45
N ASP A 27 5.53 -7.04 4.57
CA ASP A 27 4.67 -8.00 5.26
C ASP A 27 4.82 -7.91 6.79
N SER A 28 4.22 -6.87 7.38
CA SER A 28 4.25 -6.58 8.82
C SER A 28 2.87 -6.37 9.42
N VAL A 29 2.78 -6.37 10.76
CA VAL A 29 1.55 -5.99 11.45
C VAL A 29 1.20 -4.54 11.09
N PRO A 30 -0.07 -4.21 10.77
CA PRO A 30 -0.44 -2.87 10.38
C PRO A 30 -0.12 -1.84 11.45
N GLU A 31 0.52 -0.75 11.04
CA GLU A 31 0.66 0.42 11.89
C GLU A 31 -0.67 1.16 11.92
N VAL A 32 -1.25 1.30 13.11
CA VAL A 32 -2.48 2.07 13.33
C VAL A 32 -2.11 3.47 13.77
N GLU A 33 -2.44 4.45 12.95
CA GLU A 33 -2.14 5.85 13.24
C GLU A 33 -2.93 6.34 14.46
N ASN A 34 -2.21 6.92 15.41
CA ASN A 34 -2.78 7.49 16.63
C ASN A 34 -2.31 8.92 16.90
N ARG A 35 -1.38 9.44 16.09
CA ARG A 35 -0.88 10.81 16.13
C ARG A 35 -1.94 11.75 15.56
N THR A 36 -1.93 12.97 16.06
CA THR A 36 -2.67 14.08 15.46
C THR A 36 -2.08 14.47 14.10
N LEU A 37 -2.87 15.13 13.25
CA LEU A 37 -2.37 15.62 11.96
C LEU A 37 -1.21 16.60 12.14
N GLU A 38 -1.18 17.37 13.23
CA GLU A 38 -0.10 18.28 13.59
C GLU A 38 1.21 17.54 13.95
N GLU A 39 1.11 16.41 14.67
CA GLU A 39 2.26 15.55 14.97
C GLU A 39 2.81 14.86 13.71
N ILE A 40 1.93 14.38 12.85
CA ILE A 40 2.31 13.79 11.55
C ILE A 40 2.99 14.84 10.68
N HIS A 41 2.42 16.05 10.59
CA HIS A 41 3.01 17.15 9.83
C HIS A 41 4.41 17.51 10.33
N LYS A 42 4.59 17.60 11.66
CA LYS A 42 5.92 17.85 12.25
C LYS A 42 6.92 16.75 11.92
N ALA A 43 6.51 15.48 11.93
CA ALA A 43 7.36 14.35 11.56
C ALA A 43 7.75 14.41 10.07
N ALA A 44 6.78 14.62 9.19
CA ALA A 44 7.00 14.70 7.74
C ALA A 44 7.93 15.86 7.32
N LEU A 45 7.90 16.98 8.05
CA LEU A 45 8.87 18.07 7.84
C LEU A 45 10.32 17.64 8.13
N ALA A 46 10.52 16.73 9.09
CA ALA A 46 11.86 16.21 9.40
C ALA A 46 12.39 15.25 8.31
N GLU A 47 11.50 14.72 7.47
CA GLU A 47 11.83 13.85 6.33
C GLU A 47 12.23 14.64 5.07
N GLY A 48 12.20 15.98 5.13
CA GLY A 48 12.56 16.87 4.02
C GLY A 48 11.39 17.62 3.41
N GLY A 49 10.16 17.39 3.90
CA GLY A 49 9.00 18.19 3.54
C GLY A 49 8.48 17.94 2.13
N VAL A 50 8.72 16.78 1.53
CA VAL A 50 8.21 16.43 0.21
C VAL A 50 7.58 15.04 0.27
N VAL A 51 6.37 14.92 -0.30
CA VAL A 51 5.75 13.63 -0.60
C VAL A 51 5.51 13.52 -2.10
N THR A 52 6.06 12.47 -2.71
CA THR A 52 5.91 12.17 -4.14
C THR A 52 4.74 11.23 -4.35
N CYS A 53 3.72 11.72 -5.05
CA CYS A 53 2.48 10.98 -5.27
C CYS A 53 2.19 10.83 -6.77
N TRP A 54 1.85 9.63 -7.21
CA TRP A 54 1.33 9.39 -8.54
C TRP A 54 -0.17 9.15 -8.51
N HIS A 55 -0.90 9.98 -9.23
CA HIS A 55 -2.36 9.95 -9.24
C HIS A 55 -2.87 9.62 -10.65
N GLY A 56 -3.82 8.70 -10.73
CA GLY A 56 -4.56 8.38 -11.96
C GLY A 56 -5.41 9.55 -12.41
N GLY A 57 -5.28 9.97 -13.66
CA GLY A 57 -6.10 11.02 -14.26
C GLY A 57 -5.79 11.24 -15.72
N ASP A 58 -6.62 12.02 -16.39
CA ASP A 58 -6.51 12.26 -17.83
C ASP A 58 -5.69 13.51 -18.16
N GLU A 59 -5.72 14.53 -17.28
CA GLU A 59 -5.08 15.82 -17.50
C GLU A 59 -4.05 16.15 -16.43
N PRO A 60 -2.86 16.69 -16.78
CA PRO A 60 -1.78 16.96 -15.83
C PRO A 60 -2.20 17.79 -14.61
N ASN A 61 -3.15 18.70 -14.78
CA ASN A 61 -3.61 19.63 -13.74
C ASN A 61 -4.90 19.18 -13.03
N GLN A 62 -5.42 17.97 -13.32
CA GLN A 62 -6.70 17.49 -12.77
C GLN A 62 -6.71 17.45 -11.24
N GLN A 63 -5.54 17.27 -10.61
CA GLN A 63 -5.38 17.24 -9.15
C GLN A 63 -4.84 18.56 -8.57
N GLY A 64 -4.93 19.67 -9.32
CA GLY A 64 -4.45 20.98 -8.86
C GLY A 64 -5.10 21.44 -7.55
N PHE A 65 -6.40 21.19 -7.38
CA PHE A 65 -7.14 21.47 -6.15
C PHE A 65 -6.58 20.71 -4.94
N LEU A 66 -6.27 19.41 -5.11
CA LEU A 66 -5.73 18.57 -4.04
C LEU A 66 -4.35 19.09 -3.61
N LYS A 67 -3.49 19.41 -4.59
CA LYS A 67 -2.19 20.03 -4.33
C LYS A 67 -2.32 21.33 -3.54
N GLN A 68 -3.20 22.22 -3.98
CA GLN A 68 -3.42 23.50 -3.32
C GLN A 68 -3.85 23.31 -1.87
N LEU A 69 -4.92 22.53 -1.62
CA LEU A 69 -5.43 22.35 -0.26
C LEU A 69 -4.45 21.64 0.65
N PHE A 70 -3.69 20.67 0.14
CA PHE A 70 -2.66 19.99 0.92
C PHE A 70 -1.57 20.97 1.37
N GLU A 71 -1.03 21.77 0.45
CA GLU A 71 0.06 22.71 0.75
C GLU A 71 -0.41 23.89 1.60
N GLU A 72 -1.67 24.31 1.47
CA GLU A 72 -2.31 25.27 2.38
C GLU A 72 -2.49 24.70 3.80
N ARG A 73 -2.89 23.43 3.91
CA ARG A 73 -3.13 22.78 5.21
C ARG A 73 -1.83 22.43 5.94
N PHE A 74 -0.77 22.08 5.21
CA PHE A 74 0.49 21.62 5.78
C PHE A 74 1.67 22.51 5.34
N PRO A 75 1.81 23.73 5.93
CA PRO A 75 2.89 24.64 5.56
C PRO A 75 4.28 24.01 5.64
N GLY A 76 5.09 24.22 4.60
CA GLY A 76 6.43 23.65 4.49
C GLY A 76 6.47 22.24 3.90
N MET A 77 5.33 21.60 3.67
CA MET A 77 5.23 20.40 2.85
C MET A 77 5.03 20.77 1.37
N THR A 78 5.59 19.94 0.48
CA THR A 78 5.32 19.97 -0.96
C THR A 78 4.64 18.66 -1.36
N LEU A 79 3.47 18.76 -2.00
CA LEU A 79 2.87 17.63 -2.69
C LEU A 79 3.43 17.59 -4.13
N ASN A 80 4.40 16.72 -4.34
CA ASN A 80 4.97 16.44 -5.66
C ASN A 80 4.09 15.42 -6.39
N ILE A 81 2.90 15.89 -6.79
CA ILE A 81 1.91 15.06 -7.49
C ILE A 81 2.16 15.02 -9.00
N THR A 82 2.18 13.83 -9.57
CA THR A 82 2.20 13.61 -11.02
C THR A 82 0.91 12.92 -11.45
N VAL A 83 0.17 13.55 -12.36
CA VAL A 83 -1.04 12.97 -12.94
C VAL A 83 -0.71 12.32 -14.28
N ASP A 84 -1.15 11.08 -14.44
CA ASP A 84 -1.11 10.33 -15.71
C ASP A 84 -2.16 9.22 -15.66
N LEU A 85 -2.43 8.56 -16.79
CA LEU A 85 -3.32 7.41 -16.83
C LEU A 85 -2.80 6.31 -15.91
N SER A 86 -3.70 5.68 -15.14
CA SER A 86 -3.31 4.65 -14.17
C SER A 86 -2.53 3.49 -14.81
N LYS A 87 -2.89 3.11 -16.05
CA LYS A 87 -2.21 2.08 -16.86
C LYS A 87 -0.75 2.39 -17.25
N TYR A 88 -0.28 3.60 -16.99
CA TYR A 88 1.12 3.98 -17.17
C TYR A 88 1.84 4.08 -15.84
N HIS A 89 1.16 4.56 -14.80
CA HIS A 89 1.72 4.58 -13.44
C HIS A 89 1.92 3.16 -12.89
N ASP A 90 1.00 2.23 -13.13
CA ASP A 90 1.11 0.85 -12.67
C ASP A 90 2.37 0.15 -13.24
N GLY A 91 2.60 0.24 -14.55
CA GLY A 91 3.77 -0.33 -15.22
C GLY A 91 5.06 0.35 -14.77
N ARG A 92 5.05 1.67 -14.55
CA ARG A 92 6.24 2.38 -14.03
C ARG A 92 6.57 1.99 -12.59
N LEU A 93 5.55 1.74 -11.75
CA LEU A 93 5.78 1.24 -10.39
C LEU A 93 6.34 -0.19 -10.44
N ASP A 94 5.79 -1.05 -11.30
CA ASP A 94 6.31 -2.40 -11.52
C ASP A 94 7.79 -2.36 -11.96
N GLU A 95 8.17 -1.44 -12.84
CA GLU A 95 9.57 -1.22 -13.23
C GLU A 95 10.45 -0.76 -12.06
N GLN A 96 9.96 0.14 -11.20
CA GLN A 96 10.72 0.58 -10.01
C GLN A 96 10.93 -0.55 -9.01
N LEU A 97 9.89 -1.35 -8.77
CA LEU A 97 9.92 -2.52 -7.90
C LEU A 97 10.92 -3.55 -8.43
N ALA A 98 10.84 -3.89 -9.72
CA ALA A 98 11.76 -4.84 -10.35
C ALA A 98 13.22 -4.39 -10.28
N ASN A 99 13.48 -3.08 -10.35
CA ASN A 99 14.81 -2.50 -10.29
C ASN A 99 15.27 -2.13 -8.86
N SER A 100 14.45 -2.39 -7.83
CA SER A 100 14.75 -2.00 -6.43
C SER A 100 15.11 -0.52 -6.28
N ASN A 101 14.43 0.35 -7.02
CA ASN A 101 14.69 1.79 -7.06
C ASN A 101 13.39 2.60 -6.95
N VAL A 102 12.57 2.21 -5.97
CA VAL A 102 11.30 2.89 -5.68
C VAL A 102 11.59 4.27 -5.09
N HIS A 103 11.03 5.30 -5.71
CA HIS A 103 11.13 6.70 -5.28
C HIS A 103 9.79 7.41 -5.20
N VAL A 104 8.71 6.76 -5.61
CA VAL A 104 7.34 7.23 -5.36
C VAL A 104 6.92 6.78 -3.96
N ASP A 105 6.34 7.70 -3.18
CA ASP A 105 5.92 7.43 -1.80
C ASP A 105 4.48 6.91 -1.76
N SER A 106 3.63 7.33 -2.69
CA SER A 106 2.20 6.97 -2.74
C SER A 106 1.65 6.89 -4.16
N VAL A 107 0.74 5.94 -4.40
CA VAL A 107 -0.02 5.83 -5.65
C VAL A 107 -1.52 5.81 -5.40
N ILE A 108 -2.28 6.55 -6.23
CA ILE A 108 -3.74 6.61 -6.20
C ILE A 108 -4.26 6.30 -7.59
N LEU A 109 -4.74 5.09 -7.83
CA LEU A 109 -5.00 4.57 -9.19
C LEU A 109 -6.40 3.96 -9.33
N GLN A 110 -6.93 3.99 -10.55
CA GLN A 110 -8.21 3.34 -10.91
C GLN A 110 -8.03 1.87 -11.32
N THR A 111 -6.79 1.40 -11.52
CA THR A 111 -6.45 0.01 -11.81
C THR A 111 -6.48 -0.83 -10.53
N LEU A 112 -7.67 -0.98 -9.95
CA LEU A 112 -7.87 -1.54 -8.60
C LEU A 112 -7.29 -2.95 -8.38
N HIS A 113 -7.11 -3.71 -9.46
CA HIS A 113 -6.56 -5.07 -9.41
C HIS A 113 -5.07 -5.10 -9.06
N ASP A 114 -4.34 -3.97 -9.18
CA ASP A 114 -2.92 -3.90 -8.86
C ASP A 114 -2.66 -3.92 -7.35
N PHE A 115 -3.52 -3.33 -6.54
CA PHE A 115 -3.27 -3.21 -5.10
C PHE A 115 -3.19 -4.57 -4.38
N PRO A 116 -4.11 -5.54 -4.59
CA PRO A 116 -3.94 -6.89 -4.03
C PRO A 116 -2.69 -7.60 -4.58
N ARG A 117 -2.29 -7.31 -5.81
CA ARG A 117 -1.09 -7.90 -6.42
C ARG A 117 0.18 -7.37 -5.77
N TRP A 118 0.31 -6.06 -5.60
CA TRP A 118 1.45 -5.43 -4.91
C TRP A 118 1.50 -5.79 -3.43
N GLU A 119 0.35 -5.89 -2.77
CA GLU A 119 0.26 -6.43 -1.40
C GLU A 119 0.83 -7.84 -1.32
N ASN A 120 0.40 -8.76 -2.19
CA ASN A 120 0.91 -10.14 -2.22
C ASN A 120 2.40 -10.24 -2.58
N GLN A 121 2.99 -9.18 -3.12
CA GLN A 121 4.43 -9.10 -3.37
C GLN A 121 5.20 -8.49 -2.17
N GLY A 122 4.50 -8.02 -1.13
CA GLY A 122 5.07 -7.31 0.01
C GLY A 122 5.50 -5.88 -0.33
N ALA A 123 4.96 -5.27 -1.39
CA ALA A 123 5.38 -3.97 -1.91
C ALA A 123 4.66 -2.77 -1.28
N LEU A 124 3.56 -3.00 -0.54
CA LEU A 124 2.74 -1.94 0.06
C LEU A 124 2.91 -1.90 1.57
N LEU A 125 3.14 -0.72 2.12
CA LEU A 125 3.18 -0.50 3.56
C LEU A 125 1.81 -0.74 4.20
N ASN A 126 1.77 -1.59 5.23
CA ASN A 126 0.59 -1.82 6.05
C ASN A 126 0.37 -0.66 7.02
N TYR A 127 -0.39 0.36 6.61
CA TYR A 127 -0.64 1.57 7.38
C TYR A 127 -2.12 1.96 7.39
N ALA A 128 -2.74 1.92 8.57
CA ALA A 128 -4.10 2.36 8.81
C ALA A 128 -4.11 3.84 9.24
N PRO A 129 -4.53 4.79 8.36
CA PRO A 129 -4.57 6.21 8.69
C PRO A 129 -5.65 6.55 9.73
N LEU A 130 -5.61 7.79 10.25
CA LEU A 130 -6.71 8.33 11.04
C LEU A 130 -8.05 8.18 10.30
N GLY A 131 -9.04 7.58 10.97
CA GLY A 131 -10.36 7.34 10.39
C GLY A 131 -10.47 6.11 9.49
N PHE A 132 -9.44 5.25 9.41
CA PHE A 132 -9.48 4.01 8.64
C PHE A 132 -10.69 3.12 8.98
N ASP A 133 -11.11 3.09 10.25
CA ASP A 133 -12.29 2.33 10.69
C ASP A 133 -13.61 2.82 10.08
N ALA A 134 -13.68 4.10 9.70
CA ALA A 134 -14.87 4.67 9.07
C ALA A 134 -15.00 4.34 7.57
N ILE A 135 -13.93 3.82 6.95
CA ILE A 135 -13.96 3.37 5.55
C ILE A 135 -14.75 2.05 5.50
N ASP A 136 -15.70 1.97 4.57
CA ASP A 136 -16.48 0.74 4.31
C ASP A 136 -15.53 -0.42 4.00
N GLY A 137 -15.83 -1.61 4.56
CA GLY A 137 -15.02 -2.81 4.36
C GLY A 137 -14.86 -3.21 2.89
N ALA A 138 -15.80 -2.85 2.02
CA ALA A 138 -15.70 -3.10 0.58
C ALA A 138 -14.63 -2.25 -0.12
N TYR A 139 -14.15 -1.19 0.53
CA TYR A 139 -13.19 -0.25 -0.04
C TYR A 139 -11.83 -0.28 0.65
N LYS A 140 -11.50 -1.32 1.44
CA LYS A 140 -10.19 -1.45 2.10
C LYS A 140 -9.78 -2.89 2.29
N ASN A 141 -8.49 -3.15 2.44
CA ASN A 141 -8.05 -4.38 3.07
C ASN A 141 -8.06 -4.19 4.59
N ALA A 142 -9.10 -4.69 5.26
CA ALA A 142 -9.25 -4.52 6.71
C ALA A 142 -8.23 -5.31 7.55
N ALA A 143 -7.59 -6.34 6.98
CA ALA A 143 -6.63 -7.16 7.70
C ALA A 143 -5.25 -6.51 7.77
N THR A 144 -4.83 -5.86 6.69
CA THR A 144 -3.47 -5.34 6.52
C THR A 144 -3.39 -3.82 6.44
N ALA A 145 -4.49 -3.15 6.06
CA ALA A 145 -4.51 -1.75 5.68
C ALA A 145 -3.49 -1.40 4.56
N ALA A 146 -3.05 -2.38 3.76
CA ALA A 146 -2.10 -2.19 2.66
C ALA A 146 -2.63 -1.22 1.57
N TYR A 147 -3.97 -1.15 1.41
CA TYR A 147 -4.64 -0.22 0.52
C TYR A 147 -6.07 0.07 0.99
N TYR A 148 -6.59 1.22 0.56
CA TYR A 148 -7.95 1.65 0.81
C TYR A 148 -8.40 2.69 -0.23
N GLY A 149 -9.71 2.85 -0.38
CA GLY A 149 -10.34 3.78 -1.29
C GLY A 149 -10.18 5.21 -0.81
N VAL A 150 -9.84 6.10 -1.74
CA VAL A 150 -9.86 7.54 -1.55
C VAL A 150 -10.87 8.15 -2.51
N TYR A 151 -11.60 9.16 -2.04
CA TYR A 151 -12.50 9.95 -2.88
C TYR A 151 -12.35 11.41 -2.51
N HIS A 152 -12.14 12.25 -3.52
CA HIS A 152 -12.07 13.69 -3.35
C HIS A 152 -13.37 14.28 -3.88
N LEU A 153 -14.14 14.92 -3.00
CA LEU A 153 -15.24 15.79 -3.41
C LEU A 153 -14.61 17.10 -3.87
N ALA A 154 -14.67 17.36 -5.18
CA ALA A 154 -14.36 18.66 -5.77
C ALA A 154 -15.61 19.54 -5.78
#